data_AF-A0A9E2QA50-F1
#
_entry.id   AF-A0A9E2QA50-F1
#
_cell.length_a   1.000
_cell.length_b   1.000
_cell.length_c   1.000
_cell.angle_alpha   90.00
_cell.angle_beta   90.00
_cell.angle_gamma   90.00
#
_symmetry.space_group_name_H-M   'P 1'
#
loop_
_entity.id
_entity.type
_entity.pdbx_description
1 polymer ?
#
loop_
_entity_poly.entity_id
_entity_poly.type
_entity_poly.pdbx_seq_one_letter_code
_entity_poly.pdbx_strand_id
1 'polypeptide(L)'
;MGTIDNTGIGSALFGKTRRSLLGLLFTNDKESFYLREIIRTLGLGRGAVQRELARLTGSGLIIRTARGNQVFYQANRQSPVFTELKSLMVKTAGVSDVVRDSLEDVSGQIKVAFLYGSIVMGTDTATSDIDLVVIGSAGFGDVTEALSAAEDKLGREVNPTVYSVSEFRKKVKEGHHFVTSVQNSPRIIVIGDEDELAGLG
;
A
#
# COMPACT_ATOMS: atom_id res chain seq x y z
N MET A 1 16.66 -15.42 23.04
CA MET A 1 15.50 -14.84 22.34
C MET A 1 16.03 -13.68 21.51
N GLY A 2 15.90 -13.71 20.19
CA GLY A 2 16.38 -12.60 19.35
C GLY A 2 15.52 -11.35 19.55
N THR A 3 16.11 -10.16 19.40
CA THR A 3 15.39 -8.88 19.43
C THR A 3 15.06 -8.43 18.01
N ILE A 4 13.89 -7.82 17.81
CA ILE A 4 13.48 -7.20 16.56
C ILE A 4 13.40 -5.69 16.81
N ASP A 5 14.20 -4.92 16.08
CA ASP A 5 14.22 -3.46 16.16
C ASP A 5 13.19 -2.82 15.19
N ASN A 6 12.90 -1.53 15.36
CA ASN A 6 11.88 -0.78 14.59
C ASN A 6 12.31 -0.40 13.15
N THR A 7 13.01 -1.29 12.44
CA THR A 7 13.37 -1.06 11.03
C THR A 7 12.38 -1.74 10.10
N GLY A 8 11.72 -0.97 9.23
CA GLY A 8 10.75 -1.49 8.28
C GLY A 8 11.36 -2.50 7.29
N ILE A 9 10.65 -3.60 6.99
CA ILE A 9 11.17 -4.69 6.12
C ILE A 9 11.63 -4.14 4.77
N GLY A 10 10.77 -3.39 4.08
CA GLY A 10 11.09 -2.84 2.76
C GLY A 10 12.25 -1.85 2.78
N SER A 11 12.37 -1.04 3.85
CA SER A 11 13.49 -0.10 4.02
C SER A 11 14.81 -0.78 4.36
N ALA A 12 14.79 -1.91 5.07
CA ALA A 12 15.98 -2.68 5.37
C ALA A 12 16.56 -3.34 4.09
N LEU A 13 15.69 -3.78 3.18
CA LEU A 13 16.10 -4.46 1.96
C LEU A 13 16.49 -3.49 0.82
N PHE A 14 15.80 -2.36 0.71
CA PHE A 14 15.97 -1.44 -0.41
C PHE A 14 15.99 0.03 0.03
N GLY A 15 16.90 0.80 -0.58
CA GLY A 15 16.87 2.26 -0.46
C GLY A 15 15.56 2.85 -1.03
N LYS A 16 15.14 4.01 -0.49
CA LYS A 16 13.84 4.65 -0.77
C LYS A 16 13.45 4.69 -2.25
N THR A 17 14.36 5.14 -3.13
CA THR A 17 14.08 5.25 -4.58
C THR A 17 13.86 3.89 -5.23
N ARG A 18 14.73 2.91 -4.94
CA ARG A 18 14.59 1.55 -5.48
C ARG A 18 13.29 0.93 -5.00
N ARG A 19 13.01 1.00 -3.70
CA ARG A 19 11.77 0.47 -3.11
C ARG A 19 10.53 1.03 -3.80
N SER A 20 10.50 2.34 -4.01
CA SER A 20 9.36 3.02 -4.64
C SER A 20 9.18 2.62 -6.11
N LEU A 21 10.28 2.46 -6.85
CA LEU A 21 10.25 2.01 -8.24
C LEU A 21 9.84 0.54 -8.36
N LEU A 22 10.40 -0.33 -7.54
CA LEU A 22 10.05 -1.74 -7.52
C LEU A 22 8.60 -1.94 -7.10
N GLY A 23 8.14 -1.22 -6.07
CA GLY A 23 6.74 -1.20 -5.65
C GLY A 23 5.84 -0.88 -6.84
N LEU A 24 6.00 0.30 -7.45
CA LEU A 24 5.19 0.73 -8.61
C LEU A 24 5.20 -0.29 -9.75
N LEU A 25 6.38 -0.75 -10.18
CA LEU A 25 6.51 -1.56 -11.39
C LEU A 25 6.10 -3.03 -11.18
N PHE A 26 6.27 -3.58 -9.98
CA PHE A 26 6.00 -5.00 -9.72
C PHE A 26 4.61 -5.25 -9.13
N THR A 27 3.98 -4.27 -8.47
CA THR A 27 2.55 -4.38 -8.13
C THR A 27 1.67 -4.13 -9.35
N ASN A 28 2.16 -3.36 -10.34
CA ASN A 28 1.50 -3.10 -11.62
C ASN A 28 2.24 -3.80 -12.79
N ASP A 29 2.58 -5.08 -12.64
CA ASP A 29 3.49 -5.82 -13.55
C ASP A 29 2.98 -6.03 -14.99
N LYS A 30 1.71 -5.72 -15.25
CA LYS A 30 1.11 -5.74 -16.59
C LYS A 30 1.18 -4.38 -17.30
N GLU A 31 1.51 -3.31 -16.56
CA GLU A 31 1.50 -1.94 -17.06
C GLU A 31 2.89 -1.45 -17.42
N SER A 32 2.95 -0.39 -18.24
CA SER A 32 4.19 0.28 -18.60
C SER A 32 4.06 1.78 -18.37
N PHE A 33 5.06 2.37 -17.73
CA PHE A 33 5.03 3.78 -17.31
C PHE A 33 6.12 4.56 -18.02
N TYR A 34 5.82 5.79 -18.46
CA TYR A 34 6.90 6.66 -18.94
C TYR A 34 7.58 7.42 -17.78
N LEU A 35 8.82 7.86 -18.01
CA LEU A 35 9.66 8.47 -16.96
C LEU A 35 8.96 9.61 -16.21
N ARG A 36 8.25 10.51 -16.91
CA ARG A 36 7.55 11.64 -16.29
C ARG A 36 6.40 11.20 -15.39
N GLU A 37 5.66 10.17 -15.77
CA GLU A 37 4.64 9.54 -14.93
C GLU A 37 5.25 9.02 -13.64
N ILE A 38 6.31 8.21 -13.75
CA ILE A 38 7.01 7.64 -12.59
C ILE A 38 7.47 8.75 -11.62
N ILE A 39 8.09 9.81 -12.14
CA ILE A 39 8.57 10.92 -11.32
C ILE A 39 7.41 11.62 -10.61
N ARG A 40 6.31 11.88 -11.34
CA ARG A 40 5.12 12.53 -10.78
C ARG A 40 4.45 11.66 -9.72
N THR A 41 4.22 10.39 -10.02
CA THR A 41 3.56 9.42 -9.13
C THR A 41 4.36 9.21 -7.85
N LEU A 42 5.69 9.11 -7.94
CA LEU A 42 6.52 8.84 -6.76
C LEU A 42 6.97 10.10 -6.01
N GLY A 43 6.82 11.29 -6.61
CA GLY A 43 7.31 12.55 -6.03
C GLY A 43 8.84 12.57 -5.79
N LEU A 44 9.60 11.78 -6.54
CA LEU A 44 11.05 11.60 -6.36
C LEU A 44 11.87 12.44 -7.34
N GLY A 45 13.08 12.83 -6.93
CA GLY A 45 14.00 13.60 -7.75
C GLY A 45 14.41 12.86 -9.04
N ARG A 46 14.25 13.54 -10.19
CA ARG A 46 14.51 13.00 -11.55
C ARG A 46 15.84 12.26 -11.68
N GLY A 47 16.93 12.84 -11.20
CA GLY A 47 18.26 12.23 -11.32
C GLY A 47 18.39 10.92 -10.56
N ALA A 48 17.81 10.82 -9.36
CA ALA A 48 17.81 9.58 -8.58
C ALA A 48 16.98 8.49 -9.27
N VAL A 49 15.79 8.85 -9.77
CA VAL A 49 14.91 7.95 -10.52
C VAL A 49 15.61 7.42 -11.77
N GLN A 50 16.23 8.28 -12.58
CA GLN A 50 16.91 7.87 -13.81
C GLN A 50 18.09 6.93 -13.54
N ARG A 51 18.91 7.22 -12.53
CA ARG A 51 20.04 6.34 -12.15
C ARG A 51 19.55 4.96 -11.75
N GLU A 52 18.48 4.90 -10.97
CA GLU A 52 17.95 3.63 -10.49
C GLU A 52 17.24 2.84 -11.59
N LEU A 53 16.44 3.49 -12.44
CA LEU A 53 15.86 2.87 -13.63
C LEU A 53 16.95 2.31 -14.58
N ALA A 54 18.05 3.04 -14.78
CA ALA A 54 19.17 2.56 -15.58
C ALA A 54 19.80 1.30 -14.97
N ARG A 55 20.01 1.28 -13.64
CA ARG A 55 20.55 0.11 -12.92
C ARG A 55 19.63 -1.11 -13.02
N LEU A 56 18.33 -0.94 -12.76
CA LEU A 56 17.35 -2.02 -12.84
C LEU A 56 17.18 -2.56 -14.27
N THR A 57 17.29 -1.67 -15.27
CA THR A 57 17.28 -2.09 -16.69
C THR A 57 18.55 -2.88 -17.02
N GLY A 58 19.72 -2.40 -16.58
CA GLY A 58 21.00 -3.07 -16.80
C GLY A 58 21.10 -4.45 -16.16
N SER A 59 20.38 -4.69 -15.07
CA SER A 59 20.31 -6.02 -14.44
C SER A 59 19.21 -6.93 -15.04
N GLY A 60 18.42 -6.44 -15.99
CA GLY A 60 17.31 -7.18 -16.58
C GLY A 60 16.09 -7.36 -15.67
N LEU A 61 15.99 -6.61 -14.55
CA LEU A 61 14.82 -6.67 -13.65
C LEU A 61 13.62 -5.92 -14.23
N ILE A 62 13.88 -4.90 -15.06
CA ILE A 62 12.86 -4.14 -15.78
C ILE A 62 13.25 -4.04 -17.25
N ILE A 63 12.25 -3.85 -18.11
CA ILE A 63 12.42 -3.63 -19.54
C ILE A 63 12.26 -2.13 -19.81
N ARG A 64 13.18 -1.57 -20.60
CA ARG A 64 13.09 -0.21 -21.14
C ARG A 64 12.75 -0.28 -22.62
N THR A 65 11.61 0.29 -23.01
CA THR A 65 11.16 0.32 -24.41
C THR A 65 11.05 1.77 -24.90
N ALA A 66 11.73 2.10 -25.99
CA ALA A 66 11.53 3.37 -26.68
C ALA A 66 10.37 3.22 -27.68
N ARG A 67 9.38 4.12 -27.61
CA ARG A 67 8.28 4.21 -28.58
C ARG A 67 8.14 5.68 -29.01
N GLY A 68 8.53 5.98 -30.24
CA GLY A 68 8.65 7.36 -30.72
C GLY A 68 9.61 8.17 -29.84
N ASN A 69 9.15 9.34 -29.37
CA ASN A 69 9.93 10.23 -28.50
C ASN A 69 9.79 9.92 -26.99
N GLN A 70 9.15 8.80 -26.64
CA GLN A 70 8.90 8.40 -25.26
C GLN A 70 9.62 7.13 -24.89
N VAL A 71 9.97 7.02 -23.60
CA VAL A 71 10.63 5.86 -23.01
C VAL A 71 9.73 5.31 -21.92
N PHE A 72 9.40 4.04 -22.06
CA PHE A 72 8.56 3.28 -21.16
C PHE A 72 9.38 2.29 -20.35
N TYR A 73 8.96 2.05 -19.11
CA TYR A 73 9.55 1.10 -18.18
C TYR A 73 8.46 0.16 -17.66
N GLN A 74 8.78 -1.13 -17.57
CA GLN A 74 7.88 -2.18 -17.09
C GLN A 74 8.69 -3.28 -16.38
N ALA A 75 8.10 -3.98 -15.41
CA ALA A 75 8.75 -5.14 -14.80
C ALA A 75 9.03 -6.25 -15.83
N ASN A 76 10.22 -6.85 -15.76
CA ASN A 76 10.56 -7.96 -16.65
C ASN A 76 10.03 -9.28 -16.08
N ARG A 77 8.88 -9.74 -16.58
CA ARG A 77 8.26 -11.01 -16.17
C ARG A 77 9.07 -12.26 -16.55
N GLN A 78 10.06 -12.12 -17.43
CA GLN A 78 10.99 -13.18 -17.81
C GLN A 78 12.25 -13.20 -16.92
N SER A 79 12.40 -12.25 -15.99
CA SER A 79 13.51 -12.26 -15.04
C SER A 79 13.44 -13.50 -14.14
N PRO A 80 14.55 -14.23 -13.91
CA PRO A 80 14.55 -15.43 -13.07
C PRO A 80 14.08 -15.20 -11.63
N VAL A 81 14.20 -13.97 -11.13
CA VAL A 81 13.82 -13.57 -9.76
C VAL A 81 12.50 -12.78 -9.72
N PHE A 82 11.75 -12.78 -10.82
CA PHE A 82 10.54 -11.96 -10.95
C PHE A 82 9.50 -12.33 -9.89
N THR A 83 9.23 -13.62 -9.69
CA THR A 83 8.18 -14.10 -8.79
C THR A 83 8.46 -13.71 -7.34
N GLU A 84 9.70 -13.85 -6.90
CA GLU A 84 10.16 -13.51 -5.55
C GLU A 84 10.10 -11.99 -5.33
N LEU A 85 10.60 -11.21 -6.28
CA LEU A 85 10.53 -9.74 -6.21
C LEU A 85 9.09 -9.25 -6.21
N LYS A 86 8.23 -9.81 -7.06
CA LYS A 86 6.80 -9.47 -7.09
C LYS A 86 6.16 -9.77 -5.74
N SER A 87 6.34 -10.98 -5.22
CA SER A 87 5.80 -11.39 -3.92
C SER A 87 6.27 -10.46 -2.80
N LEU A 88 7.58 -10.12 -2.79
CA LEU A 88 8.15 -9.21 -1.82
C LEU A 88 7.55 -7.79 -1.91
N MET A 89 7.38 -7.26 -3.13
CA MET A 89 6.78 -5.94 -3.33
C MET A 89 5.30 -5.92 -2.98
N VAL A 90 4.54 -6.97 -3.28
CA VAL A 90 3.14 -7.10 -2.85
C VAL A 90 3.05 -7.05 -1.32
N LYS A 91 3.90 -7.80 -0.60
CA LYS A 91 3.88 -7.87 0.86
C LYS A 91 4.38 -6.61 1.57
N THR A 92 5.13 -5.75 0.89
CA THR A 92 5.78 -4.58 1.53
C THR A 92 5.32 -3.23 0.99
N ALA A 93 4.87 -3.16 -0.26
CA ALA A 93 4.47 -1.94 -0.93
C ALA A 93 3.06 -2.01 -1.56
N GLY A 94 2.52 -3.22 -1.76
CA GLY A 94 1.19 -3.45 -2.34
C GLY A 94 0.10 -3.77 -1.33
N VAL A 95 0.33 -3.53 -0.03
CA VAL A 95 -0.61 -3.88 1.06
C VAL A 95 -1.98 -3.23 0.84
N SER A 96 -2.03 -1.94 0.48
CA SER A 96 -3.29 -1.22 0.23
C SER A 96 -4.11 -1.81 -0.91
N ASP A 97 -3.45 -2.29 -1.97
CA ASP A 97 -4.13 -2.85 -3.13
C ASP A 97 -4.69 -4.22 -2.80
N VAL A 98 -3.93 -5.06 -2.09
CA VAL A 98 -4.41 -6.37 -1.62
C VAL A 98 -5.62 -6.23 -0.70
N VAL A 99 -5.58 -5.28 0.24
CA VAL A 99 -6.70 -5.04 1.16
C VAL A 99 -7.92 -4.44 0.41
N ARG A 100 -7.69 -3.61 -0.62
CA ARG A 100 -8.77 -3.09 -1.48
C ARG A 100 -9.48 -4.21 -2.22
N ASP A 101 -8.70 -5.03 -2.92
CA ASP A 101 -9.21 -6.16 -3.71
C ASP A 101 -10.00 -7.14 -2.84
N SER A 102 -9.53 -7.42 -1.62
CA SER A 102 -10.22 -8.33 -0.71
C SER A 102 -11.56 -7.79 -0.19
N LEU A 103 -11.74 -6.47 -0.16
CA LEU A 103 -12.98 -5.83 0.29
C LEU A 103 -13.99 -5.61 -0.85
N GLU A 104 -13.72 -6.05 -2.08
CA GLU A 104 -14.55 -5.78 -3.26
C GLU A 104 -16.01 -6.23 -3.05
N ASP A 105 -16.23 -7.43 -2.52
CA ASP A 105 -17.57 -8.01 -2.32
C ASP A 105 -18.42 -7.25 -1.29
N VAL A 106 -17.77 -6.61 -0.31
CA VAL A 106 -18.43 -5.83 0.74
C VAL A 106 -18.34 -4.31 0.51
N SER A 107 -17.69 -3.88 -0.57
CA SER A 107 -17.38 -2.47 -0.85
C SER A 107 -18.63 -1.58 -0.89
N GLY A 108 -19.77 -2.09 -1.37
CA GLY A 108 -21.04 -1.36 -1.39
C GLY A 108 -21.60 -1.00 -0.01
N GLN A 109 -21.11 -1.63 1.05
CA GLN A 109 -21.46 -1.37 2.44
C GLN A 109 -20.39 -0.55 3.17
N ILE A 110 -19.30 -0.20 2.51
CA ILE A 110 -18.18 0.56 3.06
C ILE A 110 -18.25 1.98 2.52
N LYS A 111 -18.33 2.96 3.41
CA LYS A 111 -18.28 4.38 3.03
C LYS A 111 -16.84 4.84 2.87
N VAL A 112 -15.99 4.51 3.83
CA VAL A 112 -14.55 4.80 3.79
C VAL A 112 -13.80 3.64 4.43
N ALA A 113 -12.67 3.23 3.85
CA ALA A 113 -11.71 2.36 4.53
C ALA A 113 -10.29 2.88 4.30
N PHE A 114 -9.43 2.80 5.32
CA PHE A 114 -8.04 3.23 5.20
C PHE A 114 -7.11 2.47 6.13
N LEU A 115 -5.86 2.32 5.68
CA LEU A 115 -4.77 1.79 6.49
C LEU A 115 -4.14 2.91 7.32
N TYR A 116 -3.66 2.57 8.50
CA TYR A 116 -2.91 3.46 9.38
C TYR A 116 -1.75 2.71 10.05
N GLY A 117 -1.08 3.34 11.01
CA GLY A 117 -0.09 2.67 11.84
C GLY A 117 1.26 2.41 11.14
N SER A 118 1.92 1.34 11.57
CA SER A 118 3.33 1.08 11.24
C SER A 118 3.60 0.90 9.73
N ILE A 119 2.65 0.31 9.00
CA ILE A 119 2.71 0.15 7.53
C ILE A 119 2.82 1.52 6.84
N VAL A 120 1.93 2.45 7.20
CA VAL A 120 1.88 3.76 6.56
C VAL A 120 3.09 4.61 6.93
N MET A 121 3.58 4.46 8.17
CA MET A 121 4.83 5.09 8.61
C MET A 121 6.09 4.43 8.01
N GLY A 122 5.97 3.24 7.43
CA GLY A 122 7.08 2.46 6.88
C GLY A 122 8.04 1.92 7.95
N THR A 123 7.55 1.74 9.17
CA THR A 123 8.28 1.20 10.33
C THR A 123 7.80 -0.20 10.70
N ASP A 124 7.08 -0.86 9.79
CA ASP A 124 6.48 -2.18 10.00
C ASP A 124 7.55 -3.29 9.98
N THR A 125 7.57 -4.08 11.05
CA THR A 125 8.51 -5.17 11.23
C THR A 125 7.87 -6.50 10.84
N ALA A 126 8.63 -7.59 10.93
CA ALA A 126 8.14 -8.94 10.67
C ALA A 126 6.98 -9.38 11.57
N THR A 127 6.77 -8.71 12.71
CA THR A 127 5.71 -9.03 13.68
C THR A 127 4.60 -7.98 13.71
N SER A 128 4.65 -6.96 12.86
CA SER A 128 3.60 -5.95 12.80
C SER A 128 2.35 -6.52 12.13
N ASP A 129 1.18 -6.22 12.67
CA ASP A 129 -0.11 -6.42 12.03
C ASP A 129 -0.38 -5.32 10.97
N ILE A 130 -1.49 -5.44 10.25
CA ILE A 130 -1.97 -4.45 9.28
C ILE A 130 -3.23 -3.81 9.84
N ASP A 131 -3.05 -2.61 10.38
CA ASP A 131 -4.10 -1.77 10.94
C ASP A 131 -5.04 -1.21 9.85
N LEU A 132 -6.32 -1.58 9.90
CA LEU A 132 -7.35 -1.12 8.96
C LEU A 132 -8.53 -0.50 9.72
N VAL A 133 -8.97 0.69 9.33
CA VAL A 133 -10.29 1.22 9.74
C VAL A 133 -11.27 1.06 8.60
N VAL A 134 -12.48 0.58 8.92
CA VAL A 134 -13.61 0.48 7.99
C VAL A 134 -14.79 1.24 8.59
N ILE A 135 -15.37 2.16 7.82
CA ILE A 135 -16.52 2.98 8.23
C ILE A 135 -17.64 2.74 7.23
N GLY A 136 -18.82 2.32 7.69
CA GLY A 136 -19.93 2.01 6.79
C GLY A 136 -21.10 1.32 7.48
N SER A 137 -21.84 0.52 6.72
CA SER A 137 -22.87 -0.40 7.22
C SER A 137 -22.41 -1.85 7.29
N ALA A 138 -21.21 -2.17 6.76
CA ALA A 138 -20.65 -3.52 6.78
C ALA A 138 -20.48 -4.03 8.22
N GLY A 139 -20.85 -5.29 8.46
CA GLY A 139 -20.65 -5.95 9.74
C GLY A 139 -19.19 -6.34 9.96
N PHE A 140 -18.77 -6.43 11.23
CA PHE A 140 -17.42 -6.89 11.57
C PHE A 140 -17.12 -8.29 11.03
N GLY A 141 -18.09 -9.20 11.08
CA GLY A 141 -17.95 -10.57 10.55
C GLY A 141 -17.67 -10.58 9.05
N ASP A 142 -18.48 -9.84 8.27
CA ASP A 142 -18.33 -9.76 6.80
C ASP A 142 -16.98 -9.16 6.40
N VAL A 143 -16.54 -8.12 7.12
CA VAL A 143 -15.23 -7.48 6.88
C VAL A 143 -14.10 -8.46 7.18
N THR A 144 -14.13 -9.16 8.32
CA THR A 144 -13.09 -10.12 8.68
C THR A 144 -13.05 -11.31 7.72
N GLU A 145 -14.21 -11.82 7.29
CA GLU A 145 -14.28 -12.88 6.28
C GLU A 145 -13.67 -12.43 4.95
N ALA A 146 -14.03 -11.23 4.48
CA ALA A 146 -13.47 -10.64 3.26
C ALA A 146 -11.94 -10.49 3.34
N LEU A 147 -11.40 -10.13 4.50
CA LEU A 147 -9.96 -9.91 4.70
C LEU A 147 -9.13 -11.20 4.77
N SER A 148 -9.73 -12.37 4.98
CA SER A 148 -8.99 -13.64 5.11
C SER A 148 -8.09 -13.93 3.90
N ALA A 149 -8.57 -13.63 2.67
CA ALA A 149 -7.77 -13.78 1.46
C ALA A 149 -6.57 -12.81 1.39
N ALA A 150 -6.71 -11.61 1.97
CA ALA A 150 -5.61 -10.66 2.08
C ALA A 150 -4.55 -11.16 3.07
N GLU A 151 -4.96 -11.69 4.21
CA GLU A 151 -4.05 -12.24 5.23
C GLU A 151 -3.18 -13.38 4.68
N ASP A 152 -3.78 -14.31 3.94
CA ASP A 152 -3.07 -15.41 3.29
C ASP A 152 -2.01 -14.90 2.29
N LYS A 153 -2.39 -13.91 1.47
CA LYS A 153 -1.51 -13.34 0.44
C LYS A 153 -0.37 -12.52 1.06
N LEU A 154 -0.65 -11.80 2.14
CA LEU A 154 0.31 -10.93 2.82
C LEU A 154 1.18 -11.70 3.82
N GLY A 155 0.68 -12.80 4.36
CA GLY A 155 1.30 -13.57 5.43
C GLY A 155 1.34 -12.80 6.75
N ARG A 156 0.38 -11.90 6.97
CA ARG A 156 0.24 -11.02 8.13
C ARG A 156 -1.24 -10.85 8.46
N GLU A 157 -1.55 -10.79 9.75
CA GLU A 157 -2.90 -10.49 10.23
C GLU A 157 -3.31 -9.07 9.81
N VAL A 158 -4.54 -8.92 9.33
CA VAL A 158 -5.18 -7.63 9.10
C VAL A 158 -6.13 -7.41 10.26
N ASN A 159 -5.93 -6.33 11.01
CA ASN A 159 -6.68 -6.01 12.22
C ASN A 159 -7.71 -4.91 11.90
N PRO A 160 -8.97 -5.26 11.55
CA PRO A 160 -9.99 -4.29 11.21
C PRO A 160 -10.62 -3.67 12.46
N THR A 161 -10.68 -2.35 12.51
CA THR A 161 -11.58 -1.59 13.38
C THR A 161 -12.79 -1.12 12.56
N VAL A 162 -13.96 -1.69 12.83
CA VAL A 162 -15.18 -1.41 12.07
C VAL A 162 -16.09 -0.46 12.84
N TYR A 163 -16.54 0.61 12.18
CA TYR A 163 -17.46 1.60 12.74
C TYR A 163 -18.68 1.80 11.84
N SER A 164 -19.85 1.95 12.48
CA SER A 164 -20.96 2.59 11.80
C SER A 164 -20.67 4.07 11.57
N VAL A 165 -21.24 4.66 10.50
CA VAL A 165 -21.12 6.12 10.25
C VAL A 165 -21.56 6.94 11.47
N SER A 166 -22.63 6.54 12.15
CA SER A 166 -23.12 7.19 13.37
C SER A 166 -22.16 7.07 14.55
N GLU A 167 -21.57 5.89 14.76
CA GLU A 167 -20.62 5.67 15.84
C GLU A 167 -19.34 6.45 15.62
N PHE A 168 -18.80 6.43 14.39
CA PHE A 168 -17.60 7.18 14.05
C PHE A 168 -17.79 8.68 14.32
N ARG A 169 -18.88 9.26 13.82
CA ARG A 169 -19.25 10.67 14.06
C ARG A 169 -19.37 11.00 15.54
N LYS A 170 -19.99 10.12 16.32
CA LYS A 170 -20.12 10.30 17.77
C LYS A 170 -18.73 10.34 18.44
N LYS A 171 -17.85 9.40 18.09
CA LYS A 171 -16.49 9.33 18.64
C LYS A 171 -15.60 10.51 18.24
N VAL A 172 -15.75 11.03 17.01
CA VAL A 172 -15.09 12.29 16.61
C VAL A 172 -15.53 13.44 17.52
N LYS A 173 -16.85 13.62 17.68
CA LYS A 173 -17.42 14.71 18.51
C LYS A 173 -17.02 14.63 19.98
N GLU A 174 -16.91 13.41 20.50
CA GLU A 174 -16.47 13.13 21.88
C GLU A 174 -14.95 13.24 22.05
N GLY A 175 -14.20 13.50 20.97
CA GLY A 175 -12.74 13.64 21.00
C GLY A 175 -12.01 12.34 21.36
N HIS A 176 -12.61 11.19 21.06
CA HIS A 176 -12.07 9.89 21.44
C HIS A 176 -10.65 9.71 20.89
N HIS A 177 -9.68 9.40 21.77
CA HIS A 177 -8.24 9.42 21.45
C HIS A 177 -7.87 8.68 20.16
N PHE A 178 -8.42 7.48 19.93
CA PHE A 178 -8.15 6.70 18.72
C PHE A 178 -8.64 7.38 17.43
N VAL A 179 -9.85 7.94 17.44
CA VAL A 179 -10.41 8.55 16.22
C VAL A 179 -9.67 9.84 15.90
N THR A 180 -9.36 10.63 16.93
CA THR A 180 -8.57 11.86 16.81
C THR A 180 -7.14 11.56 16.35
N SER A 181 -6.48 10.52 16.87
CA SER A 181 -5.12 10.16 16.46
C SER A 181 -5.09 9.71 15.01
N VAL A 182 -6.06 8.88 14.62
CA VAL A 182 -6.21 8.42 13.25
C VAL A 182 -6.48 9.60 12.33
N GLN A 183 -7.42 10.51 12.64
CA GLN A 183 -7.69 11.72 11.83
C GLN A 183 -6.47 12.64 11.64
N ASN A 184 -5.49 12.62 12.54
CA ASN A 184 -4.30 13.47 12.46
C ASN A 184 -3.03 12.75 11.97
N SER A 185 -3.09 11.43 11.75
CA SER A 185 -1.94 10.64 11.32
C SER A 185 -1.95 10.39 9.81
N PRO A 186 -0.78 10.16 9.18
CA PRO A 186 -0.70 9.67 7.81
C PRO A 186 -1.52 8.38 7.65
N ARG A 187 -2.32 8.31 6.57
CA ARG A 187 -3.16 7.17 6.23
C ARG A 187 -3.04 6.84 4.74
N ILE A 188 -3.46 5.64 4.35
CA ILE A 188 -3.63 5.27 2.94
C ILE A 188 -5.08 4.88 2.74
N ILE A 189 -5.82 5.67 1.95
CA ILE A 189 -7.22 5.35 1.63
C ILE A 189 -7.30 4.11 0.74
N VAL A 190 -8.05 3.12 1.20
CA VAL A 190 -8.33 1.84 0.54
C VAL A 190 -9.69 1.84 -0.15
N ILE A 191 -10.71 2.50 0.42
CA ILE A 191 -12.03 2.71 -0.21
C ILE A 191 -12.50 4.12 0.13
N GLY A 192 -13.10 4.81 -0.85
CA GLY A 192 -13.51 6.20 -0.76
C GLY A 192 -12.37 7.18 -1.04
N ASP A 193 -12.45 8.38 -0.47
CA ASP A 193 -11.42 9.42 -0.57
C ASP A 193 -11.27 10.24 0.74
N GLU A 194 -10.31 11.16 0.76
CA GLU A 194 -10.05 12.04 1.92
C GLU A 194 -11.20 13.03 2.17
N ASP A 195 -11.93 13.44 1.13
CA ASP A 195 -13.05 14.38 1.26
C ASP A 195 -14.25 13.70 1.93
N GLU A 196 -14.53 12.44 1.56
CA GLU A 196 -15.52 11.59 2.21
C GLU A 196 -15.19 11.36 3.68
N LEU A 197 -13.92 11.10 4.01
CA LEU A 197 -13.47 10.94 5.39
C LEU A 197 -13.63 12.25 6.19
N ALA A 198 -13.24 13.39 5.61
CA ALA A 198 -13.38 14.69 6.24
C ALA A 198 -14.86 15.05 6.51
N GLY A 199 -15.78 14.66 5.62
CA GLY A 199 -17.22 14.83 5.79
C GLY A 199 -17.88 13.94 6.87
N LEU A 200 -17.11 13.05 7.49
CA LEU A 200 -17.53 12.26 8.64
C LEU A 200 -17.16 12.90 9.99
N GLY A 201 -16.39 13.99 9.98
CA GLY A 201 -16.03 14.77 11.16
C GLY A 201 -17.12 15.69 11.69
#